data_AF-A0A1L8WBJ9-F1
#
_entry.id   AF-A0A1L8WBJ9-F1
#
_cell.length_a   1.000
_cell.length_b   1.000
_cell.length_c   1.000
_cell.angle_alpha   90.00
_cell.angle_beta   90.00
_cell.angle_gamma   90.00
#
_symmetry.space_group_name_H-M   'P 1'
#
loop_
_entity.id
_entity.type
_entity.pdbx_description
1 polymer ?
#
loop_
_entity_poly.entity_id
_entity_poly.type
_entity_poly.pdbx_seq_one_letter_code
_entity_poly.pdbx_strand_id
1 'polypeptide(L)'
;MTRTLNERKIYSSQTKNLFINVLHYSLASNELLLYHLNTSNSPVKTIEVYTTELETMRINYQLLDAIDLSKVSIPYQKNIQGYMYHYQRYLVCVEEYLKRIKQRSDYIKEILEGKHEYQFIDFTQFVSENQETLEQAKQEFVNSEYGIDYILIEDGSVLKAHFLEVLEEYRALFQDILQATEAGTISSQVEIQQVFTEYFTKNQSLREKSDDS
;
A
#
# COMPACT_ATOMS: atom_id res chain seq x y z
N MET A 1 14.65 -36.82 -20.51
CA MET A 1 13.25 -36.50 -20.15
C MET A 1 13.02 -36.43 -18.64
N THR A 2 13.50 -37.36 -17.82
CA THR A 2 13.33 -37.36 -16.34
C THR A 2 14.04 -36.20 -15.64
N ARG A 3 15.25 -35.84 -16.10
CA ARG A 3 16.04 -34.72 -15.55
C ARG A 3 15.34 -33.36 -15.72
N THR A 4 14.83 -33.09 -16.92
CA THR A 4 14.03 -31.89 -17.25
C THR A 4 12.70 -31.82 -16.48
N LEU A 5 12.11 -32.95 -16.12
CA LEU A 5 10.85 -32.99 -15.37
C LEU A 5 11.08 -32.70 -13.88
N ASN A 6 12.19 -33.20 -13.31
CA ASN A 6 12.62 -32.85 -11.96
C ASN A 6 13.03 -31.38 -11.85
N GLU A 7 13.77 -30.85 -12.83
CA GLU A 7 14.14 -29.42 -12.88
C GLU A 7 12.91 -28.52 -12.91
N ARG A 8 11.87 -28.87 -13.69
CA ARG A 8 10.59 -28.13 -13.68
C ARG A 8 9.86 -28.20 -12.34
N LYS A 9 9.86 -29.37 -11.68
CA LYS A 9 9.25 -29.51 -10.35
C LYS A 9 9.96 -28.67 -9.30
N ILE A 10 11.29 -28.66 -9.31
CA ILE A 10 12.12 -27.85 -8.40
C ILE A 10 11.84 -26.36 -8.66
N TYR A 11 11.88 -25.93 -9.92
CA TYR A 11 11.59 -24.54 -10.30
C TYR A 11 10.20 -24.10 -9.85
N SER A 12 9.17 -24.91 -10.10
CA SER A 12 7.80 -24.60 -9.70
C SER A 12 7.65 -24.51 -8.18
N SER A 13 8.36 -25.35 -7.41
CA SER A 13 8.35 -25.30 -5.94
C SER A 13 9.06 -24.06 -5.41
N GLN A 14 10.21 -23.69 -5.99
CA GLN A 14 10.95 -22.48 -5.62
C GLN A 14 10.13 -21.23 -5.93
N THR A 15 9.48 -21.19 -7.10
CA THR A 15 8.58 -20.13 -7.52
C THR A 15 7.40 -19.97 -6.57
N LYS A 16 6.77 -21.10 -6.17
CA LYS A 16 5.68 -21.09 -5.18
C LYS A 16 6.15 -20.44 -3.87
N ASN A 17 7.28 -20.89 -3.33
CA ASN A 17 7.79 -20.40 -2.05
C ASN A 17 8.16 -18.91 -2.12
N LEU A 18 8.79 -18.48 -3.21
CA LEU A 18 9.08 -17.07 -3.46
C LEU A 18 7.78 -16.24 -3.46
N PHE A 19 6.78 -16.68 -4.21
CA PHE A 19 5.53 -15.95 -4.33
C PHE A 19 4.77 -15.86 -3.01
N ILE A 20 4.73 -16.95 -2.23
CA ILE A 20 4.15 -16.94 -0.87
C ILE A 20 4.89 -15.95 0.03
N ASN A 21 6.22 -15.92 0.00
CA ASN A 21 7.00 -14.96 0.79
C ASN A 21 6.70 -13.51 0.41
N VAL A 22 6.56 -13.23 -0.89
CA VAL A 22 6.19 -11.89 -1.39
C VAL A 22 4.77 -11.50 -0.95
N LEU A 23 3.82 -12.45 -0.96
CA LEU A 23 2.46 -12.21 -0.46
C LEU A 23 2.44 -11.93 1.04
N HIS A 24 3.17 -12.70 1.84
CA HIS A 24 3.32 -12.43 3.27
C HIS A 24 3.92 -11.06 3.54
N TYR A 25 4.95 -10.68 2.79
CA TYR A 25 5.55 -9.36 2.89
C TYR A 25 4.49 -8.27 2.58
N SER A 26 3.79 -8.41 1.46
CA SER A 26 2.75 -7.47 1.04
C SER A 26 1.67 -7.28 2.09
N LEU A 27 1.23 -8.37 2.73
CA LEU A 27 0.27 -8.34 3.82
C LEU A 27 0.82 -7.63 5.05
N ALA A 28 2.01 -8.01 5.50
CA ALA A 28 2.63 -7.42 6.68
C ALA A 28 2.81 -5.90 6.52
N SER A 29 3.29 -5.46 5.36
CA SER A 29 3.47 -4.04 5.08
C SER A 29 2.13 -3.29 4.98
N ASN A 30 1.11 -3.91 4.40
CA ASN A 30 -0.23 -3.34 4.35
C ASN A 30 -0.86 -3.22 5.75
N GLU A 31 -0.70 -4.24 6.59
CA GLU A 31 -1.14 -4.22 7.99
C GLU A 31 -0.39 -3.19 8.83
N LEU A 32 0.90 -2.98 8.57
CA LEU A 32 1.68 -1.91 9.20
C LEU A 32 1.13 -0.53 8.86
N LEU A 33 0.82 -0.28 7.58
CA LEU A 33 0.19 0.96 7.13
C LEU A 33 -1.19 1.15 7.79
N LEU A 34 -2.03 0.12 7.80
CA LEU A 34 -3.33 0.15 8.49
C LEU A 34 -3.18 0.47 9.98
N TYR A 35 -2.24 -0.18 10.66
CA TYR A 35 -1.97 0.05 12.07
C TYR A 35 -1.59 1.52 12.31
N HIS A 36 -0.61 2.05 11.58
CA HIS A 36 -0.14 3.43 11.75
C HIS A 36 -1.22 4.48 11.42
N LEU A 37 -2.13 4.20 10.49
CA LEU A 37 -3.24 5.11 10.18
C LEU A 37 -4.34 5.06 11.25
N ASN A 38 -4.57 3.89 11.84
CA ASN A 38 -5.57 3.72 12.90
C ASN A 38 -5.09 4.22 14.27
N THR A 39 -3.78 4.33 14.48
CA THR A 39 -3.17 4.90 15.70
C THR A 39 -2.84 6.40 15.56
N SER A 40 -3.63 7.13 14.75
CA SER A 40 -3.37 8.54 14.38
C SER A 40 -3.32 9.51 15.57
N ASN A 41 -2.71 10.67 15.29
CA ASN A 41 -2.66 11.90 16.11
C ASN A 41 -1.35 12.18 16.87
N SER A 42 -0.23 11.66 16.37
CA SER A 42 1.12 12.06 16.80
C SER A 42 2.06 12.23 15.59
N PRO A 43 3.08 13.10 15.66
CA PRO A 43 4.14 13.13 14.66
C PRO A 43 4.76 11.73 14.51
N VAL A 44 4.74 11.18 13.31
CA VAL A 44 5.28 9.83 13.06
C VAL A 44 6.62 9.95 12.33
N LYS A 45 7.67 9.33 12.88
CA LYS A 45 9.03 9.25 12.30
C LYS A 45 9.04 8.28 11.12
N THR A 46 8.46 8.63 9.98
CA THR A 46 8.10 7.57 9.02
C THR A 46 8.32 7.83 7.55
N ILE A 47 8.59 9.04 7.07
CA ILE A 47 8.68 9.20 5.60
C ILE A 47 9.84 8.39 5.01
N GLU A 48 10.99 8.36 5.68
CA GLU A 48 12.15 7.54 5.27
C GLU A 48 11.88 6.04 5.40
N VAL A 49 11.22 5.64 6.49
CA VAL A 49 10.83 4.25 6.75
C VAL A 49 9.88 3.76 5.66
N TYR A 50 8.84 4.53 5.35
CA TYR A 50 7.89 4.21 4.29
C TYR A 50 8.50 4.27 2.89
N THR A 51 9.48 5.14 2.66
CA THR A 51 10.22 5.18 1.39
C THR A 51 11.05 3.91 1.22
N THR A 52 11.73 3.46 2.28
CA THR A 52 12.49 2.20 2.28
C THR A 52 11.57 0.99 2.10
N GLU A 53 10.41 1.02 2.74
CA GLU A 53 9.38 0.00 2.63
C GLU A 53 8.86 -0.11 1.19
N LEU A 54 8.51 1.03 0.57
CA LEU A 54 8.10 1.09 -0.84
C LEU A 54 9.17 0.55 -1.79
N GLU A 55 10.44 0.86 -1.56
CA GLU A 55 11.52 0.32 -2.40
C GLU A 55 11.63 -1.20 -2.26
N THR A 56 11.49 -1.73 -1.06
CA THR A 56 11.48 -3.18 -0.82
C THR A 56 10.29 -3.84 -1.51
N MET A 57 9.10 -3.23 -1.45
CA MET A 57 7.93 -3.69 -2.18
C MET A 57 8.16 -3.69 -3.71
N ARG A 58 8.82 -2.67 -4.26
CA ARG A 58 9.17 -2.59 -5.70
C ARG A 58 10.17 -3.67 -6.10
N ILE A 59 11.17 -3.93 -5.27
CA ILE A 59 12.13 -5.03 -5.47
C ILE A 59 11.38 -6.37 -5.50
N ASN A 60 10.47 -6.61 -4.57
CA ASN A 60 9.65 -7.83 -4.54
C ASN A 60 8.78 -7.98 -5.80
N TYR A 61 8.20 -6.88 -6.30
CA TYR A 61 7.48 -6.90 -7.57
C TYR A 61 8.39 -7.28 -8.75
N GLN A 62 9.58 -6.70 -8.84
CA GLN A 62 10.55 -7.00 -9.90
C GLN A 62 11.03 -8.47 -9.83
N LEU A 63 11.19 -9.03 -8.62
CA LEU A 63 11.50 -10.44 -8.44
C LEU A 63 10.42 -11.36 -9.03
N LEU A 64 9.15 -10.97 -8.93
CA LEU A 64 8.05 -11.73 -9.53
C LEU A 64 7.98 -11.54 -11.05
N ASP A 65 8.23 -10.34 -11.56
CA ASP A 65 8.26 -10.05 -13.00
C ASP A 65 9.33 -10.88 -13.75
N ALA A 66 10.43 -11.20 -13.07
CA ALA A 66 11.49 -12.05 -13.61
C ALA A 66 11.16 -13.56 -13.68
N ILE A 67 10.00 -14.00 -13.17
CA ILE A 67 9.60 -15.41 -13.18
C ILE A 67 9.19 -15.84 -14.60
N ASP A 68 9.76 -16.95 -15.06
CA ASP A 68 9.31 -17.63 -16.28
C ASP A 68 8.01 -18.42 -16.00
N LEU A 69 6.89 -17.73 -16.18
CA LEU A 69 5.54 -18.26 -15.95
C LEU A 69 5.24 -19.53 -16.77
N SER A 70 5.93 -19.77 -17.90
CA SER A 70 5.72 -20.97 -18.72
C SER A 70 6.14 -22.27 -18.05
N LYS A 71 6.94 -22.17 -16.98
CA LYS A 71 7.47 -23.31 -16.22
C LYS A 71 6.73 -23.57 -14.90
N VAL A 72 5.67 -22.83 -14.63
CA VAL A 72 4.89 -22.89 -13.39
C VAL A 72 3.52 -23.53 -13.66
N SER A 73 2.87 -24.08 -12.65
CA SER A 73 1.52 -24.61 -12.80
C SER A 73 0.51 -23.49 -13.07
N ILE A 74 -0.59 -23.83 -13.76
CA ILE A 74 -1.64 -22.88 -14.13
C ILE A 74 -2.18 -22.08 -12.92
N PRO A 75 -2.49 -22.71 -11.76
CA PRO A 75 -2.96 -21.95 -10.60
C PRO A 75 -1.99 -20.86 -10.15
N TYR A 76 -0.69 -21.20 -10.04
CA TYR A 76 0.33 -20.23 -9.63
C TYR A 76 0.58 -19.17 -10.68
N GLN A 77 0.56 -19.55 -11.96
CA GLN A 77 0.64 -18.60 -13.07
C GLN A 77 -0.48 -17.55 -12.97
N LYS A 78 -1.73 -17.97 -12.78
CA LYS A 78 -2.88 -17.07 -12.69
C LYS A 78 -2.81 -16.17 -11.45
N ASN A 79 -2.47 -16.74 -10.30
CA ASN A 79 -2.36 -15.97 -9.06
C ASN A 79 -1.22 -14.93 -9.14
N ILE A 80 -0.05 -15.27 -9.69
CA ILE A 80 1.05 -14.31 -9.88
C ILE A 80 0.63 -13.19 -10.82
N GLN A 81 -0.01 -13.51 -11.95
CA GLN A 81 -0.47 -12.50 -12.91
C GLN A 81 -1.49 -11.54 -12.30
N GLY A 82 -2.50 -12.06 -11.60
CA GLY A 82 -3.51 -11.22 -10.96
C GLY A 82 -2.95 -10.41 -9.80
N TYR A 83 -2.08 -11.01 -8.98
CA TYR A 83 -1.36 -10.28 -7.94
C TYR A 83 -0.58 -9.12 -8.54
N MET A 84 0.24 -9.35 -9.58
CA MET A 84 1.05 -8.29 -10.17
C MET A 84 0.21 -7.13 -10.72
N TYR A 85 -0.93 -7.43 -11.35
CA TYR A 85 -1.85 -6.40 -11.85
C TYR A 85 -2.38 -5.51 -10.71
N HIS A 86 -2.86 -6.12 -9.62
CA HIS A 86 -3.39 -5.39 -8.48
C HIS A 86 -2.29 -4.69 -7.67
N TYR A 87 -1.16 -5.35 -7.47
CA TYR A 87 -0.04 -4.84 -6.68
C TYR A 87 0.60 -3.60 -7.32
N GLN A 88 0.67 -3.53 -8.64
CA GLN A 88 1.16 -2.32 -9.30
C GLN A 88 0.30 -1.09 -8.97
N ARG A 89 -1.04 -1.26 -8.91
CA ARG A 89 -1.97 -0.19 -8.56
C ARG A 89 -1.85 0.16 -7.08
N TYR A 90 -1.72 -0.84 -6.22
CA TYR A 90 -1.43 -0.68 -4.80
C TYR A 90 -0.20 0.20 -4.56
N LEU A 91 0.94 -0.12 -5.20
CA LEU A 91 2.19 0.63 -5.06
C LEU A 91 2.01 2.11 -5.41
N VAL A 92 1.34 2.39 -6.53
CA VAL A 92 1.05 3.77 -6.95
C VAL A 92 0.16 4.49 -5.94
N CYS A 93 -0.87 3.83 -5.43
CA CYS A 93 -1.75 4.41 -4.40
C CYS A 93 -0.99 4.75 -3.11
N VAL A 94 -0.14 3.84 -2.61
CA VAL A 94 0.67 4.06 -1.41
C VAL A 94 1.65 5.21 -1.63
N GLU A 95 2.35 5.24 -2.77
CA GLU A 95 3.29 6.30 -3.09
C GLU A 95 2.62 7.68 -3.18
N GLU A 96 1.49 7.77 -3.88
CA GLU A 96 0.75 9.04 -4.02
C GLU A 96 0.16 9.49 -2.67
N TYR A 97 -0.29 8.56 -1.84
CA TYR A 97 -0.71 8.88 -0.48
C TYR A 97 0.43 9.50 0.33
N LEU A 98 1.62 8.87 0.31
CA LEU A 98 2.79 9.35 1.04
C LEU A 98 3.28 10.72 0.54
N LYS A 99 3.20 10.99 -0.76
CA LYS A 99 3.48 12.32 -1.31
C LYS A 99 2.51 13.37 -0.78
N ARG A 100 1.20 13.07 -0.80
CA ARG A 100 0.16 14.00 -0.34
C ARG A 100 0.26 14.28 1.15
N ILE A 101 0.49 13.26 1.97
CA ILE A 101 0.62 13.45 3.41
C ILE A 101 1.90 14.21 3.77
N LYS A 102 2.98 13.99 3.00
CA LYS A 102 4.21 14.76 3.16
C LYS A 102 4.00 16.24 2.83
N GLN A 103 3.44 16.54 1.67
CA GLN A 103 3.11 17.92 1.28
C GLN A 103 2.22 18.60 2.32
N ARG A 104 1.22 17.86 2.83
CA ARG A 104 0.35 18.36 3.88
C ARG A 104 1.11 18.64 5.18
N SER A 105 2.01 17.75 5.56
CA SER A 105 2.86 17.90 6.75
C SER A 105 3.79 19.11 6.63
N ASP A 106 4.40 19.32 5.46
CA ASP A 106 5.29 20.44 5.20
C ASP A 106 4.55 21.79 5.29
N TYR A 107 3.35 21.85 4.72
CA TYR A 107 2.50 23.03 4.86
C TYR A 107 2.15 23.33 6.33
N ILE A 108 1.89 22.30 7.14
CA ILE A 108 1.64 22.46 8.58
C ILE A 108 2.90 22.96 9.31
N LYS A 109 4.10 22.51 8.93
CA LYS A 109 5.35 23.05 9.48
C LYS A 109 5.48 24.55 9.19
N GLU A 110 5.22 24.96 7.95
CA GLU A 110 5.27 26.39 7.55
C GLU A 110 4.27 27.25 8.32
N ILE A 111 3.08 26.73 8.62
CA ILE A 111 2.11 27.40 9.48
C ILE A 111 2.65 27.57 10.91
N LEU A 112 3.22 26.52 11.50
CA LEU A 112 3.78 26.56 12.85
C LEU A 112 4.99 27.50 12.95
N GLU A 113 5.73 27.67 11.87
CA GLU A 113 6.81 28.66 11.74
C GLU A 113 6.27 30.10 11.53
N GLY A 114 4.96 30.28 11.42
CA GLY A 114 4.32 31.59 11.23
C GLY A 114 4.41 32.14 9.80
N LYS A 115 4.73 31.30 8.80
CA LYS A 115 4.81 31.71 7.38
C LYS A 115 3.43 31.88 6.73
N HIS A 116 2.41 31.20 7.27
CA HIS A 116 1.04 31.21 6.76
C HIS A 116 0.01 31.34 7.89
N GLU A 117 -1.10 32.02 7.62
CA GLU A 117 -2.27 32.00 8.49
C GLU A 117 -3.12 30.78 8.16
N TYR A 118 -3.43 29.98 9.18
CA TYR A 118 -4.27 28.81 9.01
C TYR A 118 -5.11 28.58 10.26
N GLN A 119 -6.42 28.43 10.07
CA GLN A 119 -7.39 28.56 11.15
C GLN A 119 -7.77 27.23 11.81
N PHE A 120 -7.20 26.10 11.41
CA PHE A 120 -7.58 24.81 11.99
C PHE A 120 -6.49 23.73 11.93
N ILE A 121 -5.59 23.72 12.91
CA ILE A 121 -4.79 22.52 13.26
C ILE A 121 -5.25 22.07 14.64
N ASP A 122 -6.07 21.03 14.70
CA ASP A 122 -6.32 20.34 15.96
C ASP A 122 -5.28 19.23 16.10
N PHE A 123 -4.19 19.52 16.83
CA PHE A 123 -3.29 18.47 17.31
C PHE A 123 -4.06 17.69 18.39
N THR A 124 -4.81 16.68 17.99
CA THR A 124 -5.51 15.82 18.94
C THR A 124 -4.49 15.00 19.75
N GLN A 125 -4.57 15.11 21.07
CA GLN A 125 -3.62 14.53 22.01
C GLN A 125 -3.65 12.99 21.97
N PHE A 126 -2.54 12.35 21.62
CA PHE A 126 -2.15 11.12 22.31
C PHE A 126 -0.98 11.49 23.27
N VAL A 127 -1.23 11.38 24.58
CA VAL A 127 -0.22 11.32 25.66
C VAL A 127 0.19 12.63 26.37
N SER A 128 -0.50 13.78 26.24
CA SER A 128 -0.27 14.81 27.27
C SER A 128 -1.43 15.68 27.68
N GLU A 129 -1.88 15.45 28.90
CA GLU A 129 -2.72 16.34 29.71
C GLU A 129 -2.03 17.67 30.06
N ASN A 130 -0.82 17.95 29.53
CA ASN A 130 0.00 19.12 29.83
C ASN A 130 0.34 19.91 28.55
N GLN A 131 0.25 21.24 28.61
CA GLN A 131 0.54 22.14 27.47
C GLN A 131 2.03 22.13 27.07
N GLU A 132 2.92 21.90 28.03
CA GLU A 132 4.37 21.93 27.82
C GLU A 132 4.87 20.85 26.84
N THR A 133 4.31 19.65 26.96
CA THR A 133 4.59 18.49 26.09
C THR A 133 4.03 18.65 24.68
N LEU A 134 2.94 19.38 24.50
CA LEU A 134 2.39 19.71 23.19
C LEU A 134 3.32 20.67 22.43
N GLU A 135 3.82 21.72 23.10
CA GLU A 135 4.76 22.65 22.48
C GLU A 135 6.10 21.98 22.15
N GLN A 136 6.58 21.06 23.00
CA GLN A 136 7.74 20.23 22.68
C GLN A 136 7.51 19.36 21.43
N ALA A 137 6.34 18.72 21.30
CA ALA A 137 6.01 17.90 20.13
C ALA A 137 5.92 18.72 18.84
N LYS A 138 5.35 19.93 18.91
CA LYS A 138 5.33 20.88 17.77
C LYS A 138 6.74 21.30 17.38
N GLN A 139 7.59 21.62 18.36
CA GLN A 139 8.97 22.02 18.10
C GLN A 139 9.79 20.88 17.49
N GLU A 140 9.67 19.65 18.00
CA GLU A 140 10.34 18.48 17.41
C GLU A 140 9.82 18.18 15.98
N PHE A 141 8.55 18.42 15.71
CA PHE A 141 7.96 18.27 14.37
C PHE A 141 8.50 19.30 13.36
N VAL A 142 8.67 20.56 13.79
CA VAL A 142 9.23 21.64 12.96
C VAL A 142 10.75 21.48 12.81
N ASN A 143 11.43 21.29 13.94
CA ASN A 143 12.89 21.27 14.07
C ASN A 143 13.32 20.02 14.87
N SER A 144 13.44 18.89 14.18
CA SER A 144 13.98 17.68 14.81
C SER A 144 15.46 17.83 15.11
N GLU A 145 15.87 17.59 16.35
CA GLU A 145 17.29 17.56 16.76
C GLU A 145 18.10 16.54 15.93
N TYR A 146 17.45 15.46 15.50
CA TYR A 146 18.07 14.35 14.77
C TYR A 146 17.91 14.46 13.25
N GLY A 147 17.37 15.57 12.73
CA GLY A 147 17.13 15.76 11.30
C GLY A 147 16.05 14.84 10.73
N ILE A 148 15.17 14.29 11.56
CA ILE A 148 14.12 13.36 11.14
C ILE A 148 12.99 14.13 10.46
N ASP A 149 12.60 13.68 9.28
CA ASP A 149 11.50 14.27 8.54
C ASP A 149 10.15 13.64 8.95
N TYR A 150 9.57 14.16 10.02
CA TYR A 150 8.28 13.72 10.53
C TYR A 150 7.14 14.05 9.56
N ILE A 151 6.15 13.14 9.51
CA ILE A 151 4.84 13.40 8.90
C ILE A 151 3.74 13.41 9.96
N LEU A 152 2.69 14.17 9.70
CA LEU A 152 1.49 14.23 10.51
C LEU A 152 0.31 13.64 9.73
N ILE A 153 -0.41 12.72 10.37
CA ILE A 153 -1.65 12.16 9.84
C ILE A 153 -2.80 12.79 10.63
N GLU A 154 -3.49 13.75 10.00
CA GLU A 154 -4.64 14.42 10.60
C GLU A 154 -5.82 13.45 10.76
N ASP A 155 -6.37 13.37 11.98
CA ASP A 155 -7.60 12.61 12.21
C ASP A 155 -8.77 13.20 11.41
N GLY A 156 -9.71 12.34 11.04
CA GLY A 156 -10.88 12.75 10.27
C GLY A 156 -10.57 13.33 8.88
N SER A 157 -9.30 13.34 8.44
CA SER A 157 -8.96 13.77 7.10
C SER A 157 -9.55 12.83 6.06
N VAL A 158 -10.15 13.41 5.02
CA VAL A 158 -10.69 12.66 3.88
C VAL A 158 -9.60 11.80 3.24
N LEU A 159 -8.36 12.30 3.23
CA LEU A 159 -7.19 11.58 2.73
C LEU A 159 -6.96 10.27 3.53
N LYS A 160 -6.96 10.33 4.87
CA LYS A 160 -6.85 9.14 5.74
C LYS A 160 -8.00 8.18 5.50
N ALA A 161 -9.24 8.67 5.49
CA ALA A 161 -10.43 7.82 5.34
C ALA A 161 -10.40 7.02 4.02
N HIS A 162 -10.14 7.69 2.89
CA HIS A 162 -10.05 7.02 1.60
C HIS A 162 -8.90 6.01 1.55
N PHE A 163 -7.76 6.33 2.15
CA PHE A 163 -6.62 5.41 2.11
C PHE A 163 -6.82 4.18 3.01
N LEU A 164 -7.48 4.33 4.16
CA LEU A 164 -7.90 3.21 4.99
C LEU A 164 -8.78 2.22 4.21
N GLU A 165 -9.77 2.72 3.47
CA GLU A 165 -10.63 1.89 2.62
C GLU A 165 -9.81 1.11 1.57
N VAL A 166 -8.92 1.80 0.86
CA VAL A 166 -8.03 1.15 -0.12
C VAL A 166 -7.15 0.07 0.52
N LEU A 167 -6.53 0.34 1.67
CA LEU A 167 -5.68 -0.65 2.34
C LEU A 167 -6.48 -1.85 2.85
N GLU A 168 -7.72 -1.65 3.27
CA GLU A 168 -8.63 -2.74 3.68
C GLU A 168 -9.02 -3.63 2.48
N GLU A 169 -9.32 -3.03 1.33
CA GLU A 169 -9.57 -3.76 0.07
C GLU A 169 -8.35 -4.63 -0.31
N TYR A 170 -7.15 -4.05 -0.29
CA TYR A 170 -5.94 -4.78 -0.62
C TYR A 170 -5.56 -5.82 0.43
N ARG A 171 -5.90 -5.61 1.71
CA ARG A 171 -5.73 -6.64 2.76
C ARG A 171 -6.52 -7.88 2.42
N ALA A 172 -7.82 -7.73 2.16
CA ALA A 172 -8.70 -8.84 1.79
C ALA A 172 -8.23 -9.52 0.49
N LEU A 173 -7.84 -8.73 -0.52
CA LEU A 173 -7.32 -9.24 -1.78
C LEU A 173 -6.06 -10.08 -1.60
N PHE A 174 -5.04 -9.58 -0.89
CA PHE A 174 -3.80 -10.32 -0.67
C PHE A 174 -4.02 -11.56 0.19
N GLN A 175 -4.94 -11.52 1.17
CA GLN A 175 -5.31 -12.68 1.98
C GLN A 175 -5.95 -13.79 1.11
N ASP A 176 -6.89 -13.45 0.21
CA ASP A 176 -7.51 -14.41 -0.70
C ASP A 176 -6.48 -15.05 -1.65
N ILE A 177 -5.59 -14.23 -2.24
CA ILE A 177 -4.53 -14.72 -3.12
C ILE A 177 -3.57 -15.65 -2.37
N LEU A 178 -3.19 -15.31 -1.14
CA LEU A 178 -2.33 -16.15 -0.31
C LEU A 178 -2.99 -17.49 -0.03
N GLN A 179 -4.23 -17.50 0.48
CA GLN A 179 -4.95 -18.74 0.81
C GLN A 179 -5.13 -19.65 -0.42
N ALA A 180 -5.50 -19.08 -1.57
CA ALA A 180 -5.62 -19.84 -2.82
C ALA A 180 -4.27 -20.41 -3.27
N THR A 181 -3.19 -19.63 -3.15
CA THR A 181 -1.83 -20.08 -3.50
C THR A 181 -1.32 -21.18 -2.59
N GLU A 182 -1.59 -21.11 -1.29
CA GLU A 182 -1.28 -22.18 -0.35
C GLU A 182 -2.04 -23.47 -0.70
N ALA A 183 -3.33 -23.35 -0.97
CA ALA A 183 -4.23 -24.44 -1.38
C ALA A 183 -3.95 -24.99 -2.80
N GLY A 184 -3.17 -24.28 -3.62
CA GLY A 184 -2.90 -24.65 -5.01
C GLY A 184 -4.09 -24.44 -5.96
N THR A 185 -5.00 -23.54 -5.61
CA THR A 185 -6.16 -23.14 -6.41
C THR A 185 -5.97 -21.75 -7.02
N ILE A 186 -6.86 -21.36 -7.93
CA ILE A 186 -6.91 -20.00 -8.48
C ILE A 186 -7.75 -19.14 -7.54
N SER A 187 -7.22 -17.98 -7.15
CA SER A 187 -7.96 -17.01 -6.33
C SER A 187 -9.14 -16.42 -7.12
N SER A 188 -10.24 -16.17 -6.44
CA SER A 188 -11.41 -15.51 -7.06
C SER A 188 -11.13 -14.07 -7.46
N GLN A 189 -10.17 -13.43 -6.77
CA GLN A 189 -9.76 -12.04 -6.98
C GLN A 189 -8.82 -11.83 -8.16
N VAL A 190 -8.28 -12.92 -8.75
CA VAL A 190 -7.33 -12.87 -9.87
C VAL A 190 -7.94 -13.17 -11.24
N GLU A 191 -9.27 -13.29 -11.33
CA GLU A 191 -9.96 -13.39 -12.61
C GLU A 191 -9.92 -12.05 -13.37
N ILE A 192 -8.75 -11.73 -13.95
CA ILE A 192 -8.49 -10.53 -14.76
C ILE A 192 -9.54 -10.37 -15.88
N GLN A 193 -10.13 -11.46 -16.36
CA GLN A 193 -11.17 -11.43 -17.38
C GLN A 193 -12.50 -10.87 -16.85
N GLN A 194 -12.87 -11.16 -15.60
CA GLN A 194 -14.00 -10.50 -14.94
C GLN A 194 -13.70 -9.02 -14.69
N VAL A 195 -12.51 -8.70 -14.18
CA VAL A 195 -12.08 -7.31 -13.95
C VAL A 195 -12.11 -6.49 -15.26
N PHE A 196 -11.56 -7.02 -16.35
CA PHE A 196 -11.63 -6.39 -17.67
C PHE A 196 -13.09 -6.21 -18.12
N THR A 197 -13.92 -7.23 -17.97
CA THR A 197 -15.34 -7.18 -18.38
C THR A 197 -16.11 -6.15 -17.56
N GLU A 198 -15.88 -6.06 -16.25
CA GLU A 198 -16.50 -5.07 -15.38
C GLU A 198 -16.08 -3.64 -15.74
N TYR A 199 -14.77 -3.38 -15.92
CA TYR A 199 -14.29 -2.06 -16.32
C TYR A 199 -14.76 -1.68 -17.73
N PHE A 200 -14.78 -2.63 -18.67
CA PHE A 200 -15.27 -2.41 -20.03
C PHE A 200 -16.75 -2.05 -20.02
N THR A 201 -17.57 -2.82 -19.29
CA THR A 201 -19.02 -2.60 -19.17
C THR A 201 -19.33 -1.27 -18.46
N LYS A 202 -18.59 -0.94 -17.39
CA LYS A 202 -18.72 0.32 -16.67
C LYS A 202 -18.35 1.51 -17.57
N ASN A 203 -17.30 1.40 -18.38
CA ASN A 203 -16.92 2.44 -19.33
C ASN A 203 -17.92 2.60 -20.49
N GLN A 204 -18.52 1.51 -20.98
CA GLN A 204 -19.59 1.59 -21.98
C GLN A 204 -20.82 2.33 -21.42
N SER A 205 -21.30 1.94 -20.23
CA SER A 205 -22.47 2.59 -19.62
C SER A 205 -22.26 4.07 -19.28
N LEU A 206 -21.03 4.49 -18.98
CA LEU A 206 -20.69 5.91 -18.76
C LEU A 206 -20.68 6.73 -20.06
N ARG A 207 -20.26 6.13 -21.18
CA ARG A 207 -20.31 6.77 -22.51
C ARG A 207 -21.75 6.90 -23.02
N GLU A 208 -22.56 5.87 -22.85
CA GLU A 208 -23.97 5.91 -23.25
C GLU A 208 -24.75 7.00 -22.47
N LYS A 209 -24.42 7.21 -21.18
CA LYS A 209 -25.00 8.30 -20.39
C LYS A 209 -24.50 9.71 -20.78
N SER A 210 -23.31 9.83 -21.39
CA SER A 210 -22.81 11.13 -21.85
C SER A 210 -23.35 11.54 -23.22
N ASP A 211 -23.76 10.56 -24.04
CA ASP A 211 -24.28 10.82 -25.39
C ASP A 211 -25.79 11.16 -25.40
N ASP A 212 -26.49 10.91 -24.29
CA ASP A 212 -27.91 11.28 -24.07
C ASP A 212 -28.06 12.68 -23.38
N SER A 213 -26.98 13.44 -23.23
CA SER A 213 -26.94 14.80 -22.64
C SER A 213 -26.73 15.89 -23.70
#